data_AF-A0A7X5TPQ4-F1
#
_entry.id   AF-A0A7X5TPQ4-F1
#
_cell.length_a   1.000
_cell.length_b   1.000
_cell.length_c   1.000
_cell.angle_alpha   90.00
_cell.angle_beta   90.00
_cell.angle_gamma   90.00
#
_symmetry.space_group_name_H-M   'P 1'
#
loop_
_entity.id
_entity.type
_entity.pdbx_description
1 polymer ?
#
loop_
_entity_poly.entity_id
_entity_poly.type
_entity_poly.pdbx_seq_one_letter_code
_entity_poly.pdbx_strand_id
1 'polypeptide(L)' 'MIIANGSLHDIDRAEALIGSGVDMVALGRGALANPDMPSRLVAGRELRSFDSSILGPVADIKESELALRHGH' A
#
# COMPACT_ATOMS: atom_id res chain seq x y z
N MET A 1 -10.80 -14.62 -13.38
CA MET A 1 -10.36 -13.42 -12.63
C MET A 1 -9.64 -13.86 -11.37
N ILE A 2 -8.32 -13.88 -11.46
CA ILE A 2 -7.36 -14.20 -10.41
C ILE A 2 -6.64 -12.91 -10.06
N ILE A 3 -6.72 -12.51 -8.80
CA ILE A 3 -5.98 -11.37 -8.27
C ILE A 3 -4.93 -11.89 -7.30
N ALA A 4 -3.65 -11.64 -7.59
CA ALA A 4 -2.55 -11.99 -6.68
C ALA A 4 -2.26 -10.85 -5.70
N ASN A 5 -1.94 -11.18 -4.44
CA ASN A 5 -1.48 -10.23 -3.43
C ASN A 5 -0.24 -10.76 -2.69
N GLY A 6 0.50 -9.88 -2.00
CA GLY A 6 1.59 -10.26 -1.08
C GLY A 6 3.02 -10.08 -1.61
N SER A 7 3.85 -9.31 -0.88
CA SER A 7 5.29 -9.05 -1.15
C SER A 7 5.65 -8.55 -2.55
N LEU A 8 4.84 -7.64 -3.10
CA LEU A 8 5.00 -7.08 -4.46
C LEU A 8 5.50 -5.64 -4.47
N HIS A 9 6.36 -5.30 -3.51
CA HIS A 9 7.18 -4.08 -3.64
C HIS A 9 8.28 -4.28 -4.70
N ASP A 10 8.46 -5.53 -5.14
CA ASP A 10 9.30 -5.98 -6.23
C ASP A 10 8.45 -6.08 -7.51
N ILE A 11 8.81 -5.27 -8.51
CA ILE A 11 8.12 -5.21 -9.81
C ILE A 11 8.37 -6.48 -10.61
N ASP A 12 9.57 -7.05 -10.55
CA ASP A 12 9.94 -8.24 -11.33
C ASP A 12 9.06 -9.43 -10.90
N ARG A 13 8.76 -9.51 -9.61
CA ARG A 13 7.82 -10.51 -9.08
C ARG A 13 6.38 -10.28 -9.58
N ALA A 14 5.94 -9.03 -9.68
CA ALA A 14 4.62 -8.71 -10.21
C ALA A 14 4.50 -9.09 -11.69
N GLU A 15 5.54 -8.81 -12.49
CA GLU A 15 5.60 -9.20 -13.90
C GLU A 15 5.59 -10.71 -14.08
N ALA A 16 6.37 -11.45 -13.27
CA ALA A 16 6.38 -12.91 -13.29
C ALA A 16 5.00 -13.52 -13.00
N LEU A 17 4.22 -12.93 -12.08
CA LEU A 17 2.88 -13.40 -11.77
C LEU A 17 1.89 -13.16 -12.90
N ILE A 18 1.93 -11.98 -13.54
CA ILE A 18 1.13 -11.71 -14.74
C ILE A 18 1.43 -12.75 -15.82
N GLY A 19 2.73 -13.03 -16.07
CA GLY A 19 3.17 -14.06 -17.02
C GLY A 19 2.74 -15.48 -16.67
N SER A 20 2.40 -15.75 -15.40
CA SER A 20 1.94 -17.06 -14.92
C SER A 20 0.42 -17.30 -15.05
N GLY A 21 -0.33 -16.33 -15.57
CA GLY A 21 -1.79 -16.45 -15.77
C GLY A 21 -2.65 -15.73 -14.71
N VAL A 22 -2.06 -14.81 -13.94
CA VAL A 22 -2.80 -13.92 -13.05
C VAL A 22 -3.40 -12.76 -13.86
N ASP A 23 -4.68 -12.46 -13.64
CA ASP A 23 -5.38 -11.37 -14.33
C ASP A 23 -4.98 -9.98 -13.78
N MET A 24 -4.73 -9.88 -12.47
CA MET A 24 -4.36 -8.63 -11.81
C MET A 24 -3.46 -8.83 -10.59
N VAL A 25 -2.59 -7.87 -10.31
CA VAL A 25 -1.72 -7.84 -9.13
C VAL A 25 -2.12 -6.68 -8.21
N ALA A 26 -2.37 -6.99 -6.93
CA ALA A 26 -2.72 -6.00 -5.91
C ALA A 26 -1.46 -5.50 -5.16
N LEU A 27 -1.25 -4.18 -5.17
CA LEU A 27 -0.08 -3.52 -4.56
C LEU A 27 -0.48 -2.80 -3.27
N GLY A 28 0.04 -3.25 -2.13
CA GLY A 28 -0.20 -2.63 -0.81
C GLY A 28 0.90 -1.65 -0.41
N ARG A 29 1.92 -2.14 0.30
CA ARG A 29 3.06 -1.35 0.80
C ARG A 29 3.76 -0.50 -0.29
N GLY A 30 3.93 -1.07 -1.48
CA GLY A 30 4.55 -0.37 -2.61
C GLY A 30 3.74 0.84 -3.07
N ALA A 31 2.41 0.73 -3.10
CA ALA A 31 1.51 1.83 -3.46
C ALA A 31 1.44 2.90 -2.36
N LEU A 32 1.46 2.50 -1.09
CA LEU A 32 1.53 3.44 0.04
C LEU A 32 2.81 4.28 0.02
N ALA A 33 3.95 3.66 -0.26
CA ALA A 33 5.23 4.35 -0.40
C ALA A 33 5.34 5.17 -1.71
N ASN A 34 4.60 4.76 -2.74
CA ASN A 34 4.64 5.34 -4.08
C ASN A 34 3.23 5.63 -4.61
N PRO A 35 2.54 6.68 -4.12
CA PRO A 35 1.24 7.06 -4.68
C PRO A 35 1.31 7.39 -6.18
N ASP A 36 2.48 7.83 -6.64
CA ASP A 36 2.83 8.14 -8.03
C ASP A 36 3.45 6.95 -8.80
N MET A 37 3.36 5.73 -8.27
CA MET A 37 3.98 4.51 -8.82
C MET A 37 3.76 4.31 -10.32
N PRO A 38 2.54 4.45 -10.89
CA PRO A 38 2.35 4.26 -12.34
C PRO A 38 3.25 5.18 -13.17
N SER A 39 3.32 6.45 -12.78
CA SER A 39 4.15 7.44 -13.49
C SER A 39 5.66 7.23 -13.26
N ARG A 40 6.06 6.74 -12.08
CA ARG A 40 7.47 6.40 -11.80
C ARG A 40 7.96 5.26 -12.65
N LEU A 41 7.15 4.20 -12.78
CA LEU A 41 7.46 3.03 -13.60
C LEU A 41 7.61 3.42 -15.06
N VAL A 42 6.65 4.19 -15.61
CA VAL A 42 6.72 4.72 -16.98
C VAL A 42 7.98 5.57 -17.20
N ALA A 43 8.40 6.33 -16.19
CA ALA A 43 9.58 7.19 -16.24
C ALA A 43 10.90 6.48 -15.88
N GLY A 44 10.90 5.17 -15.60
CA GLY A 44 12.09 4.42 -15.17
C GLY A 44 12.71 4.92 -13.86
N ARG A 45 11.91 5.55 -12.98
CA ARG A 45 12.37 6.09 -11.70
C ARG A 45 12.33 5.02 -10.62
N GLU A 46 13.30 5.07 -9.72
CA GLU A 46 13.31 4.19 -8.56
C GLU A 46 12.07 4.37 -7.67
N LEU A 47 11.58 3.24 -7.18
CA LEU A 47 10.51 3.17 -6.21
C LEU A 47 11.06 3.38 -4.80
N ARG A 48 10.34 4.15 -4.00
CA ARG A 48 10.66 4.35 -2.59
C ARG A 48 10.36 3.08 -1.81
N SER A 49 11.23 2.75 -0.87
CA SER A 49 10.97 1.73 0.15
C SER A 49 9.80 2.13 1.03
N PHE A 50 9.04 1.14 1.48
CA PHE A 50 7.96 1.37 2.42
C PHE A 50 8.51 1.66 3.82
N ASP A 51 8.15 2.83 4.34
CA ASP A 51 8.35 3.18 5.74
C ASP A 51 7.08 2.84 6.54
N SER A 52 7.20 1.97 7.55
CA SER A 52 6.07 1.60 8.41
C SER A 52 5.59 2.75 9.30
N SER A 53 6.41 3.78 9.51
CA SER A 53 6.06 4.95 10.32
C SER A 53 4.81 5.68 9.78
N ILE A 54 4.51 5.56 8.48
CA ILE A 54 3.34 6.18 7.87
C ILE A 54 2.02 5.61 8.40
N LEU A 55 2.05 4.37 8.91
CA LEU A 55 0.90 3.71 9.55
C LEU A 55 0.92 3.90 11.07
N GLY A 56 1.89 4.67 11.57
CA GLY A 56 1.96 5.04 12.97
C GLY A 56 0.67 5.76 13.38
N PRO A 57 0.19 5.54 14.61
CA PRO A 57 -0.97 6.24 15.11
C PRO A 57 -0.71 7.75 15.08
N VAL A 58 -1.61 8.50 14.46
CA VAL A 58 -1.75 9.92 14.75
C VAL A 58 -2.46 9.96 16.10
N ALA A 59 -1.76 10.32 17.16
CA ALA A 59 -2.31 10.43 18.51
C ALA A 59 -3.26 11.63 18.58
N ASP A 60 -4.42 11.50 17.94
CA ASP A 60 -5.51 12.46 17.93
C ASP A 60 -6.75 11.75 18.49
N ILE A 61 -7.28 12.28 19.59
CA ILE A 61 -8.50 11.75 20.19
C ILE A 61 -9.67 12.45 19.51
N LYS A 62 -10.52 11.69 18.82
CA LYS A 62 -11.72 12.27 18.20
C LYS A 62 -12.71 12.70 19.28
N GLU A 63 -13.43 13.79 19.07
CA GLU A 63 -14.51 14.23 19.97
C GLU A 63 -15.56 13.13 20.25
N SER A 64 -15.84 12.27 19.27
CA SER A 64 -16.70 11.10 19.45
C SER A 64 -16.14 10.07 20.44
N GLU A 65 -14.81 9.95 20.55
CA GLU A 65 -14.12 9.06 21.49
C GLU A 65 -14.07 9.69 22.90
N LEU A 66 -14.07 11.02 23.01
CA LEU A 66 -14.23 11.76 24.27
C LEU A 66 -15.65 11.63 24.85
N ALA A 67 -16.68 11.73 24.00
CA ALA A 67 -18.08 11.63 24.43
C ALA A 67 -18.43 10.27 25.07
N LEU A 68 -17.76 9.18 24.66
CA LEU A 68 -17.95 7.84 25.23
C LEU A 68 -17.41 7.69 26.66
N ARG A 69 -16.52 8.59 27.12
CA ARG A 69 -15.95 8.55 28.48
C ARG A 69 -16.81 9.24 29.55
N HIS A 70 -17.86 9.98 29.15
CA HIS A 70 -18.71 10.73 30.08
C HIS A 70 -20.11 10.12 30.29
N GLY A 71 -20.36 8.91 29.77
CA GLY A 71 -21.56 8.13 30.08
C GLY A 71 -21.33 7.17 31.25
N HIS A 72 -21.30 7.69 32.48
CA HIS A 72 -21.43 6.92 33.72
C HIS A 72 -22.60 7.47 34.52
#